data_AF-G9NVP4-F1
#
_entry.id   AF-G9NVP4-F1
#
_cell.length_a   1.000
_cell.length_b   1.000
_cell.length_c   1.000
_cell.angle_alpha   90.00
_cell.angle_beta   90.00
_cell.angle_gamma   90.00
#
_symmetry.space_group_name_H-M   'P 1'
#
loop_
_entity.id
_entity.type
_entity.pdbx_description
1 polymer ?
#
loop_
_entity_poly.entity_id
_entity_poly.type
_entity_poly.pdbx_seq_one_letter_code
_entity_poly.pdbx_strand_id
1 'polypeptide(L)'
;KNGILTPQLSRPPRNLKWLQKRLLQPRVDSDWTLTGAYYQRWYDFPEYAPFAQGLEQPCPGFIQGFSLEAYIDTDVEYLSAAVCYRSGGQSLTLPHMAGEFAVGTLEAEEAADARHGAALVYMRNTTLLHAKMRKDPEDVAVIITFISDGLFIRFYAHYESKAPDGKIVYHQYPILAANLAASYDEFLRGVAMLRNCQDLAFVLAMETKNHLEQY
;
A
#
# COMPACT_ATOMS: atom_id res chain seq x y z
N LYS A 1 -8.24 19.41 -11.36
CA LYS A 1 -8.32 18.12 -10.62
C LYS A 1 -6.90 17.59 -10.49
N ASN A 2 -6.48 17.23 -9.28
CA ASN A 2 -5.15 16.74 -8.89
C ASN A 2 -4.81 15.32 -9.42
N GLY A 3 -5.49 14.85 -10.47
CA GLY A 3 -5.29 13.51 -11.05
C GLY A 3 -5.80 12.33 -10.20
N ILE A 4 -6.24 12.51 -8.96
CA ILE A 4 -6.71 11.41 -8.10
C ILE A 4 -8.22 11.19 -8.30
N LEU A 5 -8.62 9.93 -8.45
CA LEU A 5 -10.01 9.50 -8.64
C LEU A 5 -10.45 8.63 -7.46
N THR A 6 -11.44 9.11 -6.72
CA THR A 6 -12.11 8.39 -5.62
C THR A 6 -12.92 7.20 -6.16
N PRO A 7 -13.39 6.27 -5.30
CA PRO A 7 -14.12 5.07 -5.71
C PRO A 7 -15.24 5.32 -6.72
N GLN A 8 -15.99 6.41 -6.56
CA GLN A 8 -17.15 6.75 -7.39
C GLN A 8 -16.76 7.21 -8.81
N LEU A 9 -15.53 7.69 -8.99
CA LEU A 9 -14.99 8.17 -10.27
C LEU A 9 -14.01 7.19 -10.90
N SER A 10 -13.66 6.14 -10.17
CA SER A 10 -12.69 5.14 -10.59
C SER A 10 -13.34 4.03 -11.42
N ARG A 11 -12.51 3.27 -12.12
CA ARG A 11 -12.92 2.10 -12.90
C ARG A 11 -12.19 0.87 -12.37
N PRO A 12 -12.66 -0.35 -12.65
CA PRO A 12 -11.98 -1.55 -12.16
C PRO A 12 -10.60 -1.71 -12.81
N PRO A 13 -9.56 -2.10 -12.05
CA PRO A 13 -8.28 -2.49 -12.62
C PRO A 13 -8.42 -3.80 -13.41
N ARG A 14 -7.59 -3.99 -14.43
CA ARG A 14 -7.57 -5.19 -15.29
C ARG A 14 -7.31 -6.48 -14.53
N ASN A 15 -6.59 -6.40 -13.42
CA ASN A 15 -6.27 -7.55 -12.55
C ASN A 15 -7.23 -7.71 -11.36
N LEU A 16 -8.40 -7.06 -11.36
CA LEU A 16 -9.36 -7.11 -10.24
C LEU A 16 -9.68 -8.54 -9.77
N LYS A 17 -9.98 -9.46 -10.70
CA LYS A 17 -10.29 -10.86 -10.35
C LYS A 17 -9.12 -11.57 -9.68
N TRP A 18 -7.90 -11.26 -10.11
CA TRP A 18 -6.69 -11.82 -9.50
C TRP A 18 -6.49 -11.28 -8.09
N LEU A 19 -6.69 -9.98 -7.87
CA LEU A 19 -6.63 -9.35 -6.54
C LEU A 19 -7.67 -9.95 -5.59
N GLN A 20 -8.92 -10.04 -6.03
CA GLN A 20 -9.99 -10.65 -5.23
C GLN A 20 -9.68 -12.10 -4.86
N LYS A 21 -9.21 -12.91 -5.83
CA LYS A 21 -8.81 -14.29 -5.57
C LYS A 21 -7.65 -14.38 -4.59
N ARG A 22 -6.64 -13.50 -4.71
CA ARG A 22 -5.47 -13.46 -3.84
C ARG A 22 -5.86 -13.09 -2.40
N LEU A 23 -6.72 -12.09 -2.22
CA LEU A 23 -7.18 -11.63 -0.91
C LEU A 23 -8.10 -12.64 -0.22
N LEU A 24 -8.89 -13.40 -0.98
CA LEU A 24 -9.78 -14.46 -0.48
C LEU A 24 -9.08 -15.81 -0.30
N GLN A 25 -7.78 -15.91 -0.61
CA GLN A 25 -7.06 -17.17 -0.51
C GLN A 25 -7.08 -17.67 0.95
N PRO A 26 -7.59 -18.89 1.21
CA PRO A 26 -7.51 -19.49 2.54
C PRO A 26 -6.04 -19.63 2.95
N ARG A 27 -5.75 -19.27 4.20
CA ARG A 27 -4.43 -19.51 4.79
C ARG A 27 -4.46 -20.91 5.42
N VAL A 28 -3.54 -21.79 5.02
CA VAL A 28 -3.52 -23.21 5.45
C VAL A 28 -2.83 -23.38 6.81
N ASP A 29 -2.09 -22.38 7.27
CA ASP A 29 -1.62 -22.27 8.64
C ASP A 29 -2.05 -20.90 9.21
N SER A 30 -2.23 -20.83 10.53
CA SER A 30 -2.05 -19.58 11.24
C SER A 30 -0.56 -19.24 11.14
N ASP A 31 -0.14 -18.73 9.99
CA ASP A 31 1.25 -18.37 9.74
C ASP A 31 1.66 -17.28 10.73
N TRP A 32 2.23 -17.79 11.82
CA TRP A 32 3.13 -17.21 12.80
C TRP A 32 2.59 -16.22 13.83
N THR A 33 3.00 -16.50 15.07
CA THR A 33 3.23 -15.58 16.19
C THR A 33 4.21 -14.47 15.80
N LEU A 34 3.84 -13.63 14.82
CA LEU A 34 4.62 -12.44 14.44
C LEU A 34 4.28 -11.31 15.40
N THR A 35 5.00 -11.27 16.51
CA THR A 35 5.13 -10.10 17.36
C THR A 35 5.81 -8.96 16.58
N GLY A 36 5.21 -7.76 16.56
CA GLY A 36 5.81 -6.54 16.01
C GLY A 36 5.16 -6.00 14.72
N ALA A 37 4.44 -4.89 14.83
CA ALA A 37 4.10 -4.04 13.69
C ALA A 37 5.11 -2.90 13.63
N TYR A 38 5.67 -2.61 12.46
CA TYR A 38 6.60 -1.50 12.26
C TYR A 38 5.97 -0.44 11.38
N TYR A 39 6.25 0.82 11.69
CA TYR A 39 5.61 1.93 11.02
C TYR A 39 6.63 2.93 10.49
N GLN A 40 6.86 2.91 9.18
CA GLN A 40 7.68 3.91 8.53
C GLN A 40 6.80 4.99 7.89
N ARG A 41 6.92 6.23 8.39
CA ARG A 41 6.37 7.42 7.73
C ARG A 41 7.31 7.91 6.63
N TRP A 42 6.71 8.40 5.56
CA TRP A 42 7.42 9.14 4.52
C TRP A 42 6.91 10.57 4.45
N TYR A 43 7.83 11.54 4.48
CA TYR A 43 7.48 12.97 4.47
C TYR A 43 7.97 13.72 3.23
N ASP A 44 8.80 13.11 2.38
CA ASP A 44 9.49 13.82 1.30
C ASP A 44 8.93 13.47 -0.08
N PHE A 45 7.75 14.02 -0.43
CA PHE A 45 7.23 13.91 -1.80
C PHE A 45 7.74 15.06 -2.68
N PRO A 46 8.15 14.80 -3.93
CA PRO A 46 8.57 15.88 -4.82
C PRO A 46 7.42 16.85 -5.10
N GLU A 47 7.65 18.16 -4.97
CA GLU A 47 6.65 19.21 -5.23
C GLU A 47 6.07 19.18 -6.66
N TYR A 48 6.83 18.61 -7.61
CA TYR A 48 6.40 18.44 -8.99
C TYR A 48 5.50 17.21 -9.22
N ALA A 49 5.25 16.37 -8.21
CA ALA A 49 4.34 15.25 -8.35
C ALA A 49 2.93 15.75 -8.68
N PRO A 50 2.23 15.21 -9.71
CA PRO A 50 0.96 15.77 -10.19
C PRO A 50 -0.15 15.88 -9.14
N PHE A 51 -0.10 15.02 -8.10
CA PHE A 51 -1.07 15.01 -7.00
C PHE A 51 -0.66 15.88 -5.80
N ALA A 52 0.58 16.36 -5.73
CA ALA A 52 1.12 17.11 -4.60
C ALA A 52 0.88 18.63 -4.70
N GLN A 53 0.33 19.12 -5.82
CA GLN A 53 0.11 20.56 -6.02
C GLN A 53 -1.06 21.09 -5.17
N GLY A 54 -0.73 21.96 -4.21
CA GLY A 54 -1.71 22.73 -3.42
C GLY A 54 -2.49 21.95 -2.36
N LEU A 55 -2.02 20.74 -2.01
CA LEU A 55 -2.62 19.87 -1.01
C LEU A 55 -1.57 19.40 -0.01
N GLU A 56 -1.98 19.09 1.22
CA GLU A 56 -1.12 18.46 2.21
C GLU A 56 -0.52 17.17 1.64
N GLN A 57 0.80 17.01 1.82
CA GLN A 57 1.53 15.87 1.28
C GLN A 57 1.03 14.58 1.95
N PRO A 58 0.73 13.53 1.16
CA PRO A 58 0.38 12.23 1.70
C PRO A 58 1.52 11.70 2.59
N CYS A 59 1.21 10.99 3.68
CA CYS A 59 2.18 10.33 4.54
C CYS A 59 1.82 8.84 4.68
N PRO A 60 1.91 8.05 3.60
CA PRO A 60 1.49 6.66 3.63
C PRO A 60 2.38 5.86 4.58
N GLY A 61 1.77 5.06 5.45
CA GLY A 61 2.53 4.13 6.28
C GLY A 61 1.69 2.93 6.73
N PHE A 62 2.13 1.72 6.36
CA PHE A 62 2.16 0.51 7.20
C PHE A 62 2.84 -0.65 6.44
N ILE A 63 3.87 -1.28 7.02
CA ILE A 63 4.36 -2.61 6.59
C ILE A 63 4.52 -3.47 7.85
N GLN A 64 3.93 -4.67 7.89
CA GLN A 64 4.16 -5.63 8.97
C GLN A 64 5.57 -6.26 8.88
N GLY A 65 6.29 -6.43 10.00
CA GLY A 65 7.63 -7.05 10.09
C GLY A 65 7.81 -8.00 11.30
N PHE A 66 9.04 -8.50 11.58
CA PHE A 66 9.37 -9.54 12.58
C PHE A 66 9.79 -9.00 13.99
N SER A 67 9.67 -9.79 15.08
CA SER A 67 9.84 -9.35 16.48
C SER A 67 11.27 -9.07 16.99
N LEU A 68 11.36 -8.31 18.09
CA LEU A 68 12.54 -7.65 18.66
C LEU A 68 13.31 -8.45 19.74
N GLU A 69 12.87 -9.66 20.13
CA GLU A 69 13.36 -10.36 21.35
C GLU A 69 14.87 -10.71 21.39
N ALA A 70 15.63 -10.53 20.31
CA ALA A 70 17.07 -10.82 20.22
C ALA A 70 18.02 -9.62 20.46
N TYR A 71 17.51 -8.40 20.68
CA TYR A 71 18.33 -7.17 20.76
C TYR A 71 17.82 -6.20 21.83
N ILE A 72 18.11 -6.47 23.11
CA ILE A 72 17.50 -5.79 24.26
C ILE A 72 17.98 -4.35 24.52
N ASP A 73 19.11 -3.94 23.92
CA ASP A 73 19.80 -2.68 24.26
C ASP A 73 20.15 -1.80 23.03
N THR A 74 19.43 -1.95 21.91
CA THR A 74 19.64 -1.13 20.70
C THR A 74 18.34 -0.42 20.30
N ASP A 75 18.42 0.88 20.04
CA ASP A 75 17.28 1.70 19.58
C ASP A 75 17.07 1.47 18.06
N VAL A 76 16.13 0.58 17.73
CA VAL A 76 15.81 0.10 16.36
C VAL A 76 14.32 0.34 16.07
N GLU A 77 13.97 0.77 14.85
CA GLU A 77 12.73 0.28 14.21
C GLU A 77 13.09 -0.50 12.93
N TYR A 78 12.60 -1.73 12.84
CA TYR A 78 13.08 -2.79 11.97
C TYR A 78 12.29 -2.86 10.64
N LEU A 79 12.94 -2.89 9.48
CA LEU A 79 12.32 -3.32 8.20
C LEU A 79 13.31 -4.12 7.33
N SER A 80 13.32 -5.45 7.46
CA SER A 80 14.14 -6.36 6.61
C SER A 80 13.73 -6.40 5.13
N ALA A 81 12.71 -5.64 4.75
CA ALA A 81 12.26 -5.40 3.37
C ALA A 81 12.58 -3.98 2.86
N ALA A 82 13.28 -3.15 3.65
CA ALA A 82 13.71 -1.82 3.27
C ALA A 82 14.84 -1.81 2.25
N VAL A 83 14.64 -1.06 1.16
CA VAL A 83 15.60 -0.93 0.05
C VAL A 83 16.82 -0.12 0.53
N CYS A 84 17.89 -0.82 0.88
CA CYS A 84 19.18 -0.19 1.19
C CYS A 84 19.81 0.43 -0.05
N TYR A 85 19.68 1.75 -0.20
CA TYR A 85 20.52 2.53 -1.12
C TYR A 85 21.96 2.57 -0.58
N ARG A 86 22.90 1.97 -1.33
CA ARG A 86 24.33 1.97 -1.01
C ARG A 86 25.03 3.22 -1.55
N SER A 87 24.81 4.38 -0.94
CA SER A 87 25.87 5.36 -0.67
C SER A 87 25.34 6.51 0.20
N GLY A 88 25.77 6.56 1.46
CA GLY A 88 25.65 7.75 2.30
C GLY A 88 24.23 8.14 2.72
N GLY A 89 23.68 7.45 3.72
CA GLY A 89 22.56 7.94 4.53
C GLY A 89 21.17 7.64 4.00
N GLN A 90 20.42 6.88 4.80
CA GLN A 90 18.97 6.64 4.74
C GLN A 90 18.48 5.75 3.58
N SER A 91 18.19 4.49 3.96
CA SER A 91 17.53 3.44 3.17
C SER A 91 16.03 3.69 3.13
N LEU A 92 15.41 3.54 1.96
CA LEU A 92 14.03 3.94 1.71
C LEU A 92 13.25 2.74 1.16
N THR A 93 12.67 1.94 2.06
CA THR A 93 11.59 1.02 1.66
C THR A 93 10.51 1.83 0.99
N LEU A 94 10.02 1.35 -0.15
CA LEU A 94 8.74 1.83 -0.62
C LEU A 94 7.63 1.10 0.13
N PRO A 95 6.78 1.80 0.90
CA PRO A 95 5.55 1.21 1.36
C PRO A 95 4.74 0.73 0.15
N HIS A 96 4.25 -0.50 0.19
CA HIS A 96 3.37 -1.06 -0.84
C HIS A 96 1.91 -1.17 -0.36
N MET A 97 1.69 -0.76 0.88
CA MET A 97 0.41 -0.76 1.56
C MET A 97 0.34 0.43 2.52
N ALA A 98 -0.86 0.97 2.69
CA ALA A 98 -1.19 1.95 3.71
C ALA A 98 -2.57 1.62 4.30
N GLY A 99 -2.85 2.13 5.50
CA GLY A 99 -4.10 1.91 6.17
C GLY A 99 -4.55 3.15 6.92
N GLU A 100 -5.83 3.49 6.78
CA GLU A 100 -6.48 4.54 7.55
C GLU A 100 -7.42 3.96 8.61
N PHE A 101 -7.46 4.62 9.77
CA PHE A 101 -8.46 4.36 10.79
C PHE A 101 -9.46 5.51 10.78
N ALA A 102 -10.69 5.22 10.39
CA ALA A 102 -11.74 6.21 10.30
C ALA A 102 -12.15 6.67 11.70
N VAL A 103 -11.81 7.91 12.03
CA VAL A 103 -12.28 8.60 13.25
C VAL A 103 -13.45 9.52 12.93
N GLY A 104 -13.70 9.81 11.64
CA GLY A 104 -14.78 10.65 11.13
C GLY A 104 -15.64 9.98 10.05
N THR A 105 -16.04 10.76 9.03
CA THR A 105 -16.84 10.26 7.90
C THR A 105 -16.00 9.41 6.95
N LEU A 106 -16.56 8.31 6.44
CA LEU A 106 -15.88 7.43 5.48
C LEU A 106 -15.38 8.20 4.24
N GLU A 107 -16.12 9.20 3.77
CA GLU A 107 -15.77 9.97 2.57
C GLU A 107 -14.47 10.77 2.75
N ALA A 108 -14.22 11.31 3.95
CA ALA A 108 -13.00 12.05 4.24
C ALA A 108 -11.79 11.10 4.27
N GLU A 109 -11.98 9.92 4.84
CA GLU A 109 -10.94 8.88 4.91
C GLU A 109 -10.68 8.25 3.55
N GLU A 110 -11.71 8.05 2.72
CA GLU A 110 -11.56 7.62 1.33
C GLU A 110 -10.73 8.62 0.51
N ALA A 111 -10.87 9.92 0.77
CA ALA A 111 -10.07 10.94 0.12
C ALA A 111 -8.61 10.96 0.62
N ALA A 112 -8.39 10.73 1.92
CA ALA A 112 -7.04 10.58 2.49
C ALA A 112 -6.34 9.33 1.95
N ASP A 113 -7.02 8.18 2.00
CA ASP A 113 -6.57 6.90 1.49
C ASP A 113 -6.25 6.96 -0.02
N ALA A 114 -7.07 7.69 -0.80
CA ALA A 114 -6.83 7.89 -2.24
C ALA A 114 -5.55 8.68 -2.51
N ARG A 115 -5.23 9.66 -1.66
CA ARG A 115 -3.96 10.38 -1.74
C ARG A 115 -2.79 9.46 -1.39
N HIS A 116 -2.91 8.67 -0.32
CA HIS A 116 -1.87 7.72 0.06
C HIS A 116 -1.61 6.70 -1.04
N GLY A 117 -2.65 6.05 -1.58
CA GLY A 117 -2.49 5.08 -2.65
C GLY A 117 -1.94 5.68 -3.94
N ALA A 118 -2.34 6.89 -4.34
CA ALA A 118 -1.74 7.61 -5.46
C ALA A 118 -0.24 7.88 -5.25
N ALA A 119 0.13 8.27 -4.03
CA ALA A 119 1.51 8.52 -3.64
C ALA A 119 2.36 7.23 -3.73
N LEU A 120 1.84 6.11 -3.21
CA LEU A 120 2.46 4.80 -3.28
C LEU A 120 2.69 4.35 -4.73
N VAL A 121 1.68 4.49 -5.59
CA VAL A 121 1.78 4.15 -7.03
C VAL A 121 2.86 5.00 -7.70
N TYR A 122 2.84 6.32 -7.47
CA TYR A 122 3.82 7.23 -8.03
C TYR A 122 5.25 6.89 -7.61
N MET A 123 5.48 6.67 -6.31
CA MET A 123 6.81 6.33 -5.79
C MET A 123 7.31 5.02 -6.39
N ARG A 124 6.46 3.98 -6.40
CA ARG A 124 6.81 2.69 -6.99
C ARG A 124 7.20 2.83 -8.46
N ASN A 125 6.37 3.49 -9.27
CA ASN A 125 6.68 3.66 -10.69
C ASN A 125 7.92 4.53 -10.92
N THR A 126 8.14 5.56 -10.11
CA THR A 126 9.34 6.41 -10.19
C THR A 126 10.60 5.61 -9.86
N THR A 127 10.56 4.80 -8.80
CA THR A 127 11.68 3.94 -8.41
C THR A 127 11.94 2.84 -9.44
N LEU A 128 10.91 2.19 -9.98
CA LEU A 128 11.08 1.21 -11.06
C LEU A 128 11.76 1.84 -12.28
N LEU A 129 11.32 3.04 -12.69
CA LEU A 129 11.95 3.76 -13.80
C LEU A 129 13.39 4.17 -13.49
N HIS A 130 13.67 4.63 -12.26
CA HIS A 130 15.02 4.97 -11.82
C HIS A 130 15.95 3.74 -11.85
N ALA A 131 15.44 2.58 -11.44
CA ALA A 131 16.11 1.28 -11.52
C ALA A 131 16.24 0.75 -12.97
N LYS A 132 15.83 1.52 -13.98
CA LYS A 132 15.76 1.12 -15.40
C LYS A 132 14.88 -0.11 -15.64
N MET A 133 13.95 -0.37 -14.73
CA MET A 133 12.91 -1.38 -14.88
C MET A 133 11.70 -0.80 -15.60
N ARG A 134 10.85 -1.69 -16.11
CA ARG A 134 9.54 -1.30 -16.62
C ARG A 134 8.65 -0.96 -15.42
N LYS A 135 8.07 0.25 -15.42
CA LYS A 135 6.99 0.60 -14.48
C LYS A 135 5.80 -0.36 -14.60
N ASP A 136 4.94 -0.38 -13.60
CA ASP A 136 3.75 -1.23 -13.65
C ASP A 136 2.85 -0.88 -14.85
N PRO A 137 2.19 -1.88 -15.48
CA PRO A 137 1.33 -1.61 -16.63
C PRO A 137 0.16 -0.70 -16.27
N GLU A 138 -0.23 0.15 -17.22
CA GLU A 138 -1.44 0.96 -17.09
C GLU A 138 -2.66 0.05 -16.85
N ASP A 139 -3.55 0.52 -15.99
CA ASP A 139 -4.76 -0.19 -15.55
C ASP A 139 -4.52 -1.49 -14.78
N VAL A 140 -3.32 -1.72 -14.24
CA VAL A 140 -3.01 -2.85 -13.36
C VAL A 140 -2.68 -2.32 -11.97
N ALA A 141 -3.41 -2.82 -10.96
CA ALA A 141 -3.21 -2.42 -9.57
C ALA A 141 -2.23 -3.33 -8.86
N VAL A 142 -1.25 -2.70 -8.23
CA VAL A 142 -0.19 -3.36 -7.45
C VAL A 142 -0.15 -2.86 -6.01
N ILE A 143 -0.68 -1.67 -5.76
CA ILE A 143 -0.81 -1.09 -4.44
C ILE A 143 -2.21 -1.42 -3.92
N ILE A 144 -2.28 -1.86 -2.67
CA ILE A 144 -3.53 -2.05 -1.93
C ILE A 144 -3.48 -1.20 -0.68
N THR A 145 -4.53 -0.48 -0.39
CA THR A 145 -4.72 0.17 0.91
C THR A 145 -5.97 -0.35 1.60
N PHE A 146 -6.20 0.07 2.84
CA PHE A 146 -7.44 -0.23 3.53
C PHE A 146 -7.92 0.92 4.41
N ILE A 147 -9.22 0.96 4.66
CA ILE A 147 -9.82 1.84 5.66
C ILE A 147 -10.56 0.95 6.66
N SER A 148 -10.32 1.18 7.95
CA SER A 148 -11.04 0.51 9.03
C SER A 148 -11.75 1.52 9.93
N ASP A 149 -13.04 1.32 10.19
CA ASP A 149 -13.81 2.09 11.20
C ASP A 149 -14.00 1.29 12.51
N GLY A 150 -13.28 0.17 12.65
CA GLY A 150 -13.42 -0.78 13.76
C GLY A 150 -14.61 -1.74 13.62
N LEU A 151 -15.61 -1.43 12.80
CA LEU A 151 -16.72 -2.33 12.46
C LEU A 151 -16.52 -3.02 11.11
N PHE A 152 -15.97 -2.29 10.15
CA PHE A 152 -15.66 -2.76 8.81
C PHE A 152 -14.21 -2.47 8.48
N ILE A 153 -13.59 -3.40 7.78
CA ILE A 153 -12.34 -3.17 7.04
C ILE A 153 -12.66 -3.22 5.54
N ARG A 154 -12.23 -2.20 4.79
CA ARG A 154 -12.49 -2.03 3.35
C ARG A 154 -11.16 -1.93 2.63
N PHE A 155 -10.97 -2.69 1.56
CA PHE A 155 -9.71 -2.75 0.80
C PHE A 155 -9.87 -2.08 -0.56
N TYR A 156 -8.87 -1.29 -0.95
CA TYR A 156 -8.87 -0.54 -2.20
C TYR A 156 -7.63 -0.84 -3.04
N ALA A 157 -7.85 -0.98 -4.35
CA ALA A 157 -6.80 -1.16 -5.34
C ALA A 157 -6.40 0.20 -5.90
N HIS A 158 -5.08 0.41 -6.01
CA HIS A 158 -4.52 1.63 -6.56
C HIS A 158 -3.65 1.37 -7.77
N TYR A 159 -3.85 2.20 -8.80
CA TYR A 159 -3.11 2.13 -10.05
C TYR A 159 -3.11 3.46 -10.80
N GLU A 160 -2.17 3.61 -11.72
CA GLU A 160 -2.16 4.74 -12.65
C GLU A 160 -2.76 4.38 -14.01
N SER A 161 -3.37 5.37 -14.65
CA SER A 161 -3.91 5.29 -15.99
C SER A 161 -3.67 6.59 -16.75
N LYS A 162 -3.87 6.57 -18.07
CA LYS A 162 -3.91 7.79 -18.88
C LYS A 162 -5.34 8.19 -19.16
N ALA A 163 -5.65 9.45 -18.85
CA ALA A 163 -6.88 10.09 -19.29
C ALA A 163 -6.87 10.29 -20.82
N PRO A 164 -8.04 10.52 -21.44
CA PRO A 164 -8.12 10.78 -22.90
C PRO A 164 -7.28 11.97 -23.37
N ASP A 165 -7.03 12.95 -22.50
CA ASP A 165 -6.17 14.11 -22.77
C ASP A 165 -4.67 13.83 -22.54
N GLY A 166 -4.30 12.57 -22.28
CA GLY A 166 -2.92 12.11 -22.07
C GLY A 166 -2.39 12.31 -20.66
N LYS A 167 -3.14 12.93 -19.75
CA LYS A 167 -2.68 13.15 -18.37
C LYS A 167 -2.74 11.87 -17.55
N ILE A 168 -1.77 11.71 -16.65
CA ILE A 168 -1.77 10.62 -15.67
C ILE A 168 -2.88 10.88 -14.64
N VAL A 169 -3.66 9.84 -14.38
CA VAL A 169 -4.66 9.80 -13.30
C VAL A 169 -4.42 8.59 -12.41
N TYR A 170 -4.66 8.74 -11.12
CA TYR A 170 -4.53 7.71 -10.10
C TYR A 170 -5.91 7.27 -9.66
N HIS A 171 -6.14 5.96 -9.68
CA HIS A 171 -7.41 5.34 -9.41
C HIS A 171 -7.40 4.70 -8.03
N GLN A 172 -8.43 4.95 -7.20
CA GLN A 172 -8.78 4.14 -6.04
C GLN A 172 -10.03 3.31 -6.38
N TYR A 173 -9.97 1.98 -6.34
CA TYR A 173 -11.12 1.12 -6.66
C TYR A 173 -11.41 0.11 -5.53
N PRO A 174 -12.67 0.00 -5.04
CA PRO A 174 -13.01 -0.93 -3.96
C PRO A 174 -12.89 -2.38 -4.43
N ILE A 175 -12.15 -3.21 -3.67
CA ILE A 175 -11.89 -4.60 -4.02
C ILE A 175 -12.84 -5.54 -3.24
N LEU A 176 -12.77 -5.44 -1.91
CA LEU A 176 -13.41 -6.32 -0.93
C LEU A 176 -13.61 -5.55 0.39
N ALA A 177 -14.52 -6.05 1.22
CA ALA A 177 -14.71 -5.58 2.58
C ALA A 177 -15.12 -6.75 3.49
N ALA A 178 -14.90 -6.61 4.80
CA ALA A 178 -15.37 -7.55 5.81
C ALA A 178 -15.98 -6.79 7.00
N ASN A 179 -17.04 -7.33 7.58
CA ASN A 179 -17.64 -6.79 8.80
C ASN A 179 -17.02 -7.48 10.02
N LEU A 180 -16.06 -6.79 10.65
CA LEU A 180 -15.30 -7.27 11.80
C LEU A 180 -16.16 -7.54 13.04
N ALA A 181 -17.36 -6.94 13.11
CA ALA A 181 -18.28 -7.08 14.22
C ALA A 181 -19.46 -8.04 13.94
N ALA A 182 -19.60 -8.55 12.71
CA ALA A 182 -20.75 -9.40 12.35
C ALA A 182 -20.68 -10.80 13.00
N SER A 183 -19.52 -11.44 12.97
CA SER A 183 -19.29 -12.76 13.55
C SER A 183 -17.79 -13.04 13.71
N TYR A 184 -17.45 -14.08 14.47
CA TYR A 184 -16.08 -14.54 14.58
C TYR A 184 -15.49 -14.97 13.22
N ASP A 185 -16.29 -15.62 12.37
CA ASP A 185 -15.84 -16.05 11.04
C ASP A 185 -15.59 -14.85 10.10
N GLU A 186 -16.43 -13.81 10.14
CA GLU A 186 -16.22 -12.59 9.36
C GLU A 186 -15.02 -11.79 9.89
N PHE A 187 -14.81 -11.77 11.21
CA PHE A 187 -13.60 -11.21 11.82
C PHE A 187 -12.34 -11.93 11.32
N LEU A 188 -12.29 -13.26 11.41
CA LEU A 188 -11.16 -14.06 10.93
C LEU A 188 -10.94 -13.87 9.42
N ARG A 189 -12.02 -13.75 8.64
CA ARG A 189 -11.94 -13.44 7.21
C ARG A 189 -11.30 -12.07 6.95
N GLY A 190 -11.72 -11.04 7.67
CA GLY A 190 -11.13 -9.69 7.56
C GLY A 190 -9.65 -9.67 7.92
N VAL A 191 -9.27 -10.36 9.00
CA VAL A 191 -7.87 -10.55 9.40
C VAL A 191 -7.08 -11.29 8.32
N ALA A 192 -7.63 -12.37 7.75
CA ALA A 192 -6.98 -13.12 6.67
C ALA A 192 -6.78 -12.26 5.41
N MET A 193 -7.78 -11.46 5.02
CA MET A 193 -7.66 -10.53 3.89
C MET A 193 -6.54 -9.50 4.13
N LEU A 194 -6.48 -8.91 5.33
CA LEU A 194 -5.43 -7.95 5.71
C LEU A 194 -4.04 -8.61 5.61
N ARG A 195 -3.88 -9.82 6.14
CA ARG A 195 -2.63 -10.59 6.07
C ARG A 195 -2.23 -10.92 4.62
N ASN A 196 -3.20 -11.30 3.78
CA ASN A 196 -2.94 -11.55 2.37
C ASN A 196 -2.48 -10.30 1.61
N CYS A 197 -2.97 -9.11 2.00
CA CYS A 197 -2.49 -7.83 1.46
C CYS A 197 -1.06 -7.54 1.93
N GLN A 198 -0.76 -7.77 3.21
CA GLN A 198 0.58 -7.60 3.78
C GLN A 198 1.61 -8.51 3.11
N ASP A 199 1.26 -9.78 2.85
CA ASP A 199 2.14 -10.71 2.11
C ASP A 199 2.39 -10.24 0.67
N LEU A 200 1.35 -9.75 -0.01
CA LEU A 200 1.51 -9.21 -1.36
C LEU A 200 2.45 -7.99 -1.36
N ALA A 201 2.23 -7.05 -0.43
CA ALA A 201 3.09 -5.89 -0.25
C ALA A 201 4.55 -6.28 0.03
N PHE A 202 4.76 -7.31 0.86
CA PHE A 202 6.08 -7.86 1.16
C PHE A 202 6.77 -8.44 -0.08
N VAL A 203 6.07 -9.27 -0.85
CA VAL A 203 6.62 -9.85 -2.09
C VAL A 203 7.04 -8.74 -3.06
N LEU A 204 6.18 -7.74 -3.28
CA LEU A 204 6.48 -6.62 -4.17
C LEU A 204 7.65 -5.77 -3.70
N ALA A 205 7.77 -5.54 -2.38
CA ALA A 205 8.90 -4.85 -1.79
C ALA A 205 10.20 -5.63 -1.99
N MET A 206 10.18 -6.95 -1.74
CA MET A 206 11.33 -7.83 -1.92
C MET A 206 11.78 -7.93 -3.38
N GLU A 207 10.85 -8.03 -4.32
CA GLU A 207 11.17 -8.00 -5.76
C GLU A 207 11.90 -6.71 -6.14
N THR A 208 11.38 -5.57 -5.68
CA THR A 208 11.95 -4.24 -5.95
C THR A 208 13.35 -4.11 -5.34
N LYS A 209 13.52 -4.56 -4.08
CA LYS A 209 14.82 -4.60 -3.40
C LYS A 209 15.83 -5.43 -4.19
N ASN A 210 15.49 -6.67 -4.54
CA ASN A 210 16.41 -7.58 -5.21
C ASN A 210 16.91 -7.01 -6.55
N HIS A 211 16.08 -6.24 -7.25
CA HIS A 211 16.50 -5.56 -8.49
C HIS A 211 17.42 -4.37 -8.21
N LEU A 212 17.11 -3.56 -7.19
CA LEU A 212 17.94 -2.41 -6.81
C LEU A 212 19.32 -2.82 -6.27
N GLU A 213 19.44 -4.00 -5.64
CA GLU A 213 20.74 -4.53 -5.20
C GLU A 213 21.65 -5.02 -6.34
N GLN A 214 21.08 -5.30 -7.52
CA GLN A 214 21.84 -5.69 -8.71
C GLN A 214 22.34 -4.48 -9.52
N TYR A 215 21.89 -3.28 -9.16
CA TYR A 215 22.26 -1.99 -9.77
C TYR A 215 23.46 -1.37 -9.05
#